data_AF-A0A1J5MKG0-F1
#
_entry.id   AF-A0A1J5MKG0-F1
#
_cell.length_a   1.000
_cell.length_b   1.000
_cell.length_c   1.000
_cell.angle_alpha   90.00
_cell.angle_beta   90.00
_cell.angle_gamma   90.00
#
_symmetry.space_group_name_H-M   'P 1'
#
loop_
_entity.id
_entity.type
_entity.pdbx_description
1 polymer ?
#
loop_
_entity_poly.entity_id
_entity_poly.type
_entity_poly.pdbx_seq_one_letter_code
_entity_poly.pdbx_strand_id
1 'polypeptide(L)'
;MKKLLLSSAVLLLFFVCTTTVNAQSIPNVKIPSSSSDVQMEQMKALFDTPEAQAKVKEMLLNNPEMRQKAIDYLKNNPETKEKVVEAIKKNPNAMDKVMNYIKDNPELIKKAMDYIKSNPELLKKAMSLIGM
;
A
#
# COMPACT_ATOMS: atom_id res chain seq x y z
N MET A 1 3.47 -66.92 6.28
CA MET A 1 2.28 -67.69 5.85
C MET A 1 1.07 -66.78 5.87
N LYS A 2 0.39 -66.63 4.72
CA LYS A 2 -1.07 -66.44 4.53
C LYS A 2 -1.75 -65.28 5.29
N LYS A 3 -2.05 -64.19 4.55
CA LYS A 3 -3.40 -63.68 4.16
C LYS A 3 -3.60 -62.30 4.84
N LEU A 4 -4.28 -61.26 4.35
CA LEU A 4 -5.36 -61.14 3.38
C LEU A 4 -5.49 -59.63 3.00
N LEU A 5 -5.51 -59.36 1.69
CA LEU A 5 -6.34 -58.39 0.94
C LEU A 5 -7.15 -57.32 1.70
N LEU A 6 -7.07 -56.03 1.28
CA LEU A 6 -8.09 -55.34 0.46
C LEU A 6 -7.83 -53.83 0.32
N SER A 7 -7.83 -53.37 -0.93
CA SER A 7 -7.86 -51.98 -1.39
C SER A 7 -9.14 -51.23 -1.04
N SER A 8 -9.04 -49.90 -1.16
CA SER A 8 -10.10 -48.94 -1.54
C SER A 8 -10.76 -48.19 -0.38
N ALA A 9 -10.57 -46.87 -0.34
CA ALA A 9 -11.66 -45.91 -0.59
C ALA A 9 -11.34 -44.49 -0.04
N VAL A 10 -11.34 -43.53 -0.96
CA VAL A 10 -12.03 -42.22 -0.85
C VAL A 10 -11.37 -41.13 0.02
N LEU A 11 -10.65 -40.28 -0.72
CA LEU A 11 -10.61 -38.83 -0.56
C LEU A 11 -12.01 -38.23 -0.32
N LEU A 12 -12.24 -37.58 0.82
CA LEU A 12 -13.34 -36.61 0.98
C LEU A 12 -12.94 -35.47 1.94
N LEU A 13 -12.80 -34.29 1.36
CA LEU A 13 -12.77 -32.97 1.98
C LEU A 13 -14.02 -32.77 2.86
N PHE A 14 -13.84 -32.42 4.14
CA PHE A 14 -14.78 -31.56 4.85
C PHE A 14 -14.03 -30.63 5.80
N PHE A 15 -13.91 -29.38 5.36
CA PHE A 15 -13.56 -28.21 6.15
C PHE A 15 -14.72 -27.96 7.12
N VAL A 16 -14.58 -28.38 8.38
CA VAL A 16 -15.54 -28.04 9.43
C VAL A 16 -14.92 -26.94 10.29
N CYS A 17 -15.31 -25.71 9.99
CA CYS A 17 -15.06 -24.56 10.83
C CYS A 17 -15.93 -24.71 12.09
N THR A 18 -15.38 -25.24 13.18
CA THR A 18 -16.05 -25.28 14.47
C THR A 18 -15.86 -23.94 15.17
N THR A 19 -16.92 -23.15 15.20
CA THR A 19 -16.99 -21.94 16.02
C THR A 19 -17.05 -22.34 17.50
N THR A 20 -15.92 -22.28 18.19
CA THR A 20 -15.90 -22.23 19.66
C THR A 20 -15.74 -20.78 20.09
N VAL A 21 -16.85 -20.19 20.51
CA VAL A 21 -16.89 -18.92 21.24
C VAL A 21 -16.39 -19.21 22.66
N ASN A 22 -15.19 -18.73 22.98
CA ASN A 22 -14.72 -18.61 24.36
C ASN A 22 -14.74 -17.12 24.73
N ALA A 23 -15.69 -16.76 25.58
CA ALA A 23 -15.83 -15.41 26.11
C ALA A 23 -14.85 -15.23 27.27
N GLN A 24 -13.71 -14.59 27.02
CA GLN A 24 -12.88 -13.98 28.06
C GLN A 24 -12.94 -12.47 27.90
N SER A 25 -13.38 -11.79 28.96
CA SER A 25 -13.47 -10.35 29.07
C SER A 25 -12.07 -9.72 28.99
N ILE A 26 -11.76 -9.10 27.86
CA ILE A 26 -10.57 -8.27 27.64
C ILE A 26 -10.96 -6.80 27.90
N PRO A 27 -10.13 -5.99 28.59
CA PRO A 27 -10.42 -4.59 28.85
C PRO A 27 -10.67 -3.83 27.56
N ASN A 28 -11.61 -2.88 27.62
CA ASN A 28 -12.10 -1.98 26.57
C ASN A 28 -11.02 -1.52 25.57
N VAL A 29 -10.67 -2.37 24.60
CA VAL A 29 -9.96 -1.98 23.39
C VAL A 29 -11.02 -1.33 22.52
N LYS A 30 -10.81 -0.07 22.12
CA LYS A 30 -11.57 0.55 21.04
C LYS A 30 -11.35 -0.27 19.77
N ILE A 31 -12.18 -1.30 19.58
CA ILE A 31 -12.27 -2.04 18.33
C ILE A 31 -12.76 -1.03 17.29
N PRO A 32 -12.01 -0.76 16.20
CA PRO A 32 -12.46 0.12 15.14
C PRO A 32 -13.81 -0.36 14.66
N SER A 33 -14.82 0.48 14.84
CA SER A 33 -16.23 0.07 14.80
C SER A 33 -16.80 -0.03 13.38
N SER A 34 -15.93 -0.07 12.35
CA SER A 34 -16.32 -0.25 10.95
C SER A 34 -15.36 -1.22 10.25
N SER A 35 -15.91 -2.14 9.44
CA SER A 35 -15.12 -3.04 8.60
C SER A 35 -14.20 -2.28 7.64
N SER A 36 -14.54 -1.03 7.30
CA SER A 36 -13.72 -0.15 6.46
C SER A 36 -12.44 0.33 7.14
N ASP A 37 -12.47 0.65 8.43
CA ASP A 37 -11.29 1.15 9.15
C ASP A 37 -10.24 0.04 9.31
N VAL A 38 -10.69 -1.18 9.61
CA VAL A 38 -9.81 -2.36 9.69
C VAL A 38 -9.16 -2.65 8.34
N GLN A 39 -9.92 -2.62 7.25
CA GLN A 39 -9.39 -2.83 5.89
C GLN A 39 -8.37 -1.74 5.51
N MET A 40 -8.63 -0.49 5.89
CA MET A 40 -7.71 0.61 5.60
C MET A 40 -6.39 0.46 6.35
N GLU A 41 -6.43 0.03 7.61
CA GLU A 41 -5.22 -0.17 8.40
C GLU A 41 -4.41 -1.38 7.93
N GLN A 42 -5.08 -2.47 7.52
CA GLN A 42 -4.43 -3.61 6.86
C GLN A 42 -3.72 -3.17 5.56
N MET A 43 -4.36 -2.32 4.76
CA MET A 43 -3.78 -1.80 3.53
C MET A 43 -2.54 -0.92 3.79
N LYS A 44 -2.57 -0.09 4.84
CA LYS A 44 -1.39 0.67 5.27
C LYS A 44 -0.27 -0.25 5.75
N ALA A 45 -0.59 -1.31 6.47
CA ALA A 45 0.40 -2.28 6.90
C ALA A 45 1.02 -3.04 5.71
N LEU A 46 0.23 -3.42 4.71
CA LEU A 46 0.72 -3.98 3.46
C LEU A 46 1.60 -2.99 2.70
N PHE A 47 1.19 -1.72 2.64
CA PHE A 47 1.97 -0.65 2.02
C PHE A 47 3.34 -0.47 2.68
N ASP A 48 3.46 -0.68 4.00
CA ASP A 48 4.73 -0.57 4.73
C ASP A 48 5.72 -1.72 4.45
N THR A 49 5.28 -2.77 3.74
CA THR A 49 6.20 -3.83 3.33
C THR A 49 7.23 -3.31 2.33
N PRO A 50 8.50 -3.78 2.39
CA PRO A 50 9.53 -3.34 1.45
C PRO A 50 9.16 -3.57 -0.02
N GLU A 51 8.47 -4.67 -0.31
CA GLU A 51 8.00 -4.98 -1.67
C GLU A 51 6.96 -3.97 -2.16
N ALA A 52 5.94 -3.67 -1.36
CA ALA A 52 4.93 -2.69 -1.72
C ALA A 52 5.55 -1.29 -1.87
N GLN A 53 6.43 -0.87 -0.94
CA GLN A 53 7.16 0.40 -1.06
C GLN A 53 7.94 0.50 -2.37
N ALA A 54 8.66 -0.56 -2.75
CA ALA A 54 9.44 -0.59 -3.98
C ALA A 54 8.55 -0.46 -5.22
N LYS A 55 7.49 -1.26 -5.30
CA LYS A 55 6.54 -1.24 -6.43
C LYS A 55 5.77 0.07 -6.52
N VAL A 56 5.31 0.61 -5.40
CA VAL A 56 4.64 1.92 -5.37
C VAL A 56 5.60 3.01 -5.78
N LYS A 57 6.86 2.98 -5.33
CA LYS A 57 7.87 3.96 -5.75
C LYS A 57 8.14 3.88 -7.25
N GLU A 58 8.23 2.68 -7.82
CA GLU A 58 8.37 2.50 -9.26
C GLU A 58 7.15 3.05 -10.02
N MET A 59 5.94 2.70 -9.56
CA MET A 59 4.70 3.22 -10.10
C MET A 59 4.62 4.75 -10.01
N LEU A 60 5.05 5.34 -8.88
CA LEU A 60 5.12 6.80 -8.70
C LEU A 60 6.04 7.45 -9.73
N LEU A 61 7.09 6.78 -10.20
CA LEU A 61 8.02 7.30 -11.19
C LEU A 61 7.56 7.08 -12.64
N ASN A 62 6.75 6.05 -12.88
CA ASN A 62 6.40 5.61 -14.24
C ASN A 62 4.95 5.91 -14.63
N ASN A 63 4.03 6.03 -13.68
CA ASN A 63 2.61 6.31 -13.93
C ASN A 63 2.36 7.84 -14.01
N PRO A 64 1.95 8.40 -15.16
CA PRO A 64 1.81 9.85 -15.34
C PRO A 64 0.84 10.51 -14.36
N GLU A 65 -0.27 9.84 -14.04
CA GLU A 65 -1.27 10.39 -13.12
C GLU A 65 -0.73 10.47 -11.69
N MET A 66 -0.02 9.43 -11.25
CA MET A 66 0.53 9.37 -9.91
C MET A 66 1.71 10.34 -9.73
N ARG A 67 2.54 10.50 -10.77
CA ARG A 67 3.55 11.56 -10.85
C ARG A 67 2.91 12.93 -10.67
N GLN A 68 1.87 13.23 -11.45
CA GLN A 68 1.21 14.53 -11.42
C GLN A 68 0.64 14.83 -10.04
N LYS A 69 -0.10 13.87 -9.44
CA LYS A 69 -0.65 14.02 -8.09
C LYS A 69 0.42 14.23 -7.02
N ALA A 70 1.55 13.55 -7.12
CA ALA A 70 2.66 13.74 -6.19
C ALA A 70 3.34 15.10 -6.36
N ILE A 71 3.61 15.53 -7.61
CA ILE A 71 4.17 16.85 -7.90
C ILE A 71 3.24 17.95 -7.38
N ASP A 72 1.93 17.83 -7.63
CA ASP A 72 0.94 18.81 -7.16
C ASP A 72 0.87 18.87 -5.63
N TYR A 73 0.92 17.72 -4.97
CA TYR A 73 1.01 17.68 -3.50
C TYR A 73 2.29 18.38 -3.01
N LEU A 74 3.46 18.00 -3.52
CA LEU A 74 4.73 18.54 -3.05
C LEU A 74 4.87 20.04 -3.35
N LYS A 75 4.36 20.50 -4.50
CA LYS A 75 4.33 21.93 -4.85
C LYS A 75 3.46 22.77 -3.91
N ASN A 76 2.45 22.16 -3.29
CA ASN A 76 1.54 22.85 -2.37
C ASN A 76 1.85 22.60 -0.89
N ASN A 77 2.67 21.60 -0.57
CA ASN A 77 3.10 21.31 0.78
C ASN A 77 4.15 22.34 1.25
N PRO A 78 3.95 23.04 2.39
CA PRO A 78 4.87 24.06 2.88
C PRO A 78 6.32 23.61 3.06
N GLU A 79 6.56 22.35 3.42
CA GLU A 79 7.90 21.80 3.68
C GLU A 79 8.68 21.51 2.39
N THR A 80 7.97 21.22 1.27
CA THR A 80 8.61 20.76 0.02
C THR A 80 8.40 21.72 -1.15
N LYS A 81 7.48 22.68 -1.03
CA LYS A 81 7.11 23.65 -2.07
C LYS A 81 8.30 24.39 -2.63
N GLU A 82 9.21 24.89 -1.79
CA GLU A 82 10.35 25.68 -2.24
C GLU A 82 11.25 24.87 -3.18
N LYS A 83 11.65 23.67 -2.76
CA LYS A 83 12.47 22.73 -3.55
C LYS A 83 11.82 22.38 -4.88
N VAL A 84 10.52 22.07 -4.88
CA VAL A 84 9.80 21.71 -6.10
C VAL A 84 9.61 22.89 -7.04
N VAL A 85 9.26 24.07 -6.51
CA VAL A 85 9.12 25.31 -7.31
C VAL A 85 10.46 25.71 -7.92
N GLU A 86 11.57 25.57 -7.19
CA GLU A 86 12.90 25.81 -7.74
C GLU A 86 13.22 24.86 -8.90
N ALA A 87 12.94 23.57 -8.74
CA ALA A 87 13.13 22.57 -9.79
C ALA A 87 12.28 22.88 -11.05
N ILE A 88 11.03 23.31 -10.87
CA ILE A 88 10.13 23.74 -11.95
C ILE A 88 10.67 25.01 -12.62
N LYS A 89 11.12 26.01 -11.86
CA LYS A 89 11.69 27.26 -12.43
C LYS A 89 12.92 26.99 -13.29
N LYS A 90 13.78 26.05 -12.89
CA LYS A 90 14.94 25.63 -13.68
C LYS A 90 14.56 24.83 -14.94
N ASN A 91 13.37 24.22 -14.95
CA ASN A 91 12.93 23.29 -15.99
C ASN A 91 11.42 23.43 -16.31
N PRO A 92 10.95 24.61 -16.77
CA PRO A 92 9.52 24.94 -16.78
C PRO A 92 8.66 24.02 -17.67
N ASN A 93 9.23 23.47 -18.75
CA ASN A 93 8.53 22.62 -19.71
C ASN A 93 8.96 21.14 -19.64
N ALA A 94 9.70 20.74 -18.60
CA ALA A 94 10.29 19.39 -18.52
C ALA A 94 9.90 18.69 -17.22
N MET A 95 8.67 18.16 -17.18
CA MET A 95 8.18 17.39 -16.02
C MET A 95 9.03 16.16 -15.71
N ASP A 96 9.68 15.56 -16.69
CA ASP A 96 10.63 14.47 -16.46
C ASP A 96 11.85 14.93 -15.65
N LYS A 97 12.34 16.15 -15.89
CA LYS A 97 13.43 16.72 -15.08
C LYS A 97 13.00 17.05 -13.66
N VAL A 98 11.78 17.56 -13.49
CA VAL A 98 11.20 17.79 -12.15
C VAL A 98 11.04 16.46 -11.41
N MET A 99 10.56 15.42 -12.08
CA MET A 99 10.42 14.09 -11.47
C MET A 99 11.77 13.45 -11.14
N ASN A 100 12.78 13.63 -11.99
CA ASN A 100 14.14 13.17 -11.69
C ASN A 100 14.70 13.89 -10.45
N TYR A 101 14.50 15.20 -10.32
CA TYR A 101 14.88 15.93 -9.11
C TYR A 101 14.18 15.38 -7.85
N ILE A 102 12.89 15.05 -7.95
CA ILE A 102 12.15 14.41 -6.85
C ILE A 102 12.76 13.03 -6.54
N LYS A 103 12.99 12.19 -7.56
CA LYS A 103 13.58 10.85 -7.43
C LYS A 103 14.92 10.88 -6.69
N ASP A 104 15.76 11.85 -7.01
CA ASP A 104 17.10 12.00 -6.45
C ASP A 104 17.10 12.68 -5.08
N ASN A 105 15.95 13.17 -4.62
CA ASN A 105 15.77 13.78 -3.30
C ASN A 105 14.97 12.85 -2.37
N PRO A 106 15.63 12.14 -1.43
CA PRO A 106 14.96 11.18 -0.55
C PRO A 106 13.84 11.76 0.29
N GLU A 107 13.94 13.03 0.69
CA GLU A 107 12.92 13.72 1.48
C GLU A 107 11.65 13.94 0.66
N LEU A 108 11.78 14.32 -0.62
CA LEU A 108 10.64 14.53 -1.51
C LEU A 108 9.94 13.21 -1.84
N ILE A 109 10.71 12.14 -2.10
CA ILE A 109 10.14 10.79 -2.28
C ILE A 109 9.42 10.36 -1.00
N LYS A 110 10.04 10.52 0.16
CA LYS A 110 9.40 10.16 1.43
C LYS A 110 8.08 10.90 1.61
N LYS A 111 8.04 12.22 1.36
CA LYS A 111 6.81 13.01 1.48
C LYS A 111 5.74 12.60 0.46
N ALA A 112 6.12 12.24 -0.76
CA ALA A 112 5.20 11.69 -1.75
C ALA A 112 4.61 10.34 -1.31
N MET A 113 5.44 9.45 -0.76
CA MET A 113 5.00 8.15 -0.24
C MET A 113 4.10 8.30 1.00
N ASP A 114 4.46 9.21 1.92
CA ASP A 114 3.65 9.56 3.10
C ASP A 114 2.28 10.11 2.66
N TYR A 115 2.23 10.92 1.59
CA TYR A 115 0.98 11.40 1.01
C TYR A 115 0.12 10.27 0.44
N ILE A 116 0.72 9.33 -0.30
CA ILE A 116 0.01 8.15 -0.81
C ILE A 116 -0.58 7.35 0.37
N LYS A 117 0.22 7.07 1.40
CA LYS A 117 -0.22 6.31 2.59
C LYS A 117 -1.37 6.97 3.35
N SER A 118 -1.30 8.30 3.49
CA SER A 118 -2.27 9.08 4.28
C SER A 118 -3.55 9.41 3.52
N ASN A 119 -3.56 9.31 2.19
CA ASN A 119 -4.73 9.51 1.35
C ASN A 119 -5.37 8.14 0.98
N PRO A 120 -6.54 7.78 1.55
CA PRO A 120 -7.16 6.47 1.33
C PRO A 120 -7.43 6.13 -0.14
N GLU A 121 -7.83 7.12 -0.95
CA GLU A 121 -8.12 6.88 -2.37
C GLU A 121 -6.85 6.62 -3.16
N LEU A 122 -5.78 7.38 -2.88
CA LEU A 122 -4.49 7.16 -3.53
C LEU A 122 -3.84 5.88 -3.08
N LEU A 123 -3.95 5.53 -1.80
CA LEU A 123 -3.43 4.27 -1.29
C LEU A 123 -4.12 3.09 -1.99
N LYS A 124 -5.46 3.08 -2.04
CA LYS A 124 -6.23 2.05 -2.78
C LYS A 124 -5.81 1.96 -4.24
N LYS A 125 -5.67 3.11 -4.90
CA LYS A 125 -5.25 3.17 -6.30
C LYS A 125 -3.83 2.65 -6.48
N ALA A 126 -2.90 3.05 -5.63
CA ALA A 126 -1.51 2.64 -5.69
C ALA A 126 -1.38 1.13 -5.50
N MET A 127 -2.04 0.57 -4.47
CA MET A 127 -2.07 -0.86 -4.20
C MET A 127 -2.68 -1.64 -5.37
N SER A 128 -3.82 -1.19 -5.89
CA SER A 128 -4.46 -1.81 -7.07
C SER A 128 -3.57 -1.82 -8.30
N LEU A 129 -2.84 -0.72 -8.57
CA LEU A 129 -1.92 -0.63 -9.72
C LEU A 129 -0.71 -1.56 -9.60
N ILE A 130 -0.30 -1.92 -8.37
CA ILE A 130 0.80 -2.85 -8.13
C ILE A 130 0.33 -4.29 -7.89
N GLY A 131 -0.98 -4.55 -8.02
CA GLY A 131 -1.59 -5.86 -7.85
C GLY A 131 -1.70 -6.32 -6.38
N MET A 132 -1.87 -5.38 -5.45
CA MET A 132 -2.05 -5.62 -4.00
C MET A 132 -3.34 -5.03 -3.45
#